data_AF-A0A559NB43-F1
#
_entry.id   AF-A0A559NB43-F1
#
_cell.length_a   1.000
_cell.length_b   1.000
_cell.length_c   1.000
_cell.angle_alpha   90.00
_cell.angle_beta   90.00
_cell.angle_gamma   90.00
#
_symmetry.space_group_name_H-M   'P 1'
#
loop_
_entity.id
_entity.type
_entity.pdbx_description
1 polymer ?
#
loop_
_entity_poly.entity_id
_entity_poly.type
_entity_poly.pdbx_seq_one_letter_code
_entity_poly.pdbx_strand_id
1 'polypeptide(L)'
;MPIKKIQIHSYSGILLTGLYGVFLRVLRECFDVSSENFIFIFVVPAIISLVPVYYATTGIYRSKLKLFFYPFFSTLLFLIIYSVSSWTDFPVFLLLGLPFYIIIGVLGILVGGVVKEQNSKGLK
;
A
#
# COMPACT_ATOMS: atom_id res chain seq x y z
N MET A 1 -25.26 4.63 3.57
CA MET A 1 -24.76 5.08 4.90
C MET A 1 -23.56 5.99 4.64
N PRO A 2 -23.56 7.27 5.04
CA PRO A 2 -22.43 8.15 4.77
C PRO A 2 -21.25 7.67 5.62
N ILE A 3 -20.22 7.14 4.97
CA ILE A 3 -18.99 6.71 5.65
C ILE A 3 -18.34 7.98 6.20
N LYS A 4 -18.25 8.09 7.53
CA LYS A 4 -17.58 9.20 8.22
C LYS A 4 -16.15 9.28 7.71
N LYS A 5 -15.82 10.32 6.93
CA LYS A 5 -14.46 10.54 6.41
C LYS A 5 -13.52 10.78 7.58
N ILE A 6 -12.80 9.74 7.98
CA ILE A 6 -11.67 9.87 8.90
C ILE A 6 -10.63 10.73 8.18
N GLN A 7 -10.18 11.82 8.80
CA GLN A 7 -9.12 12.67 8.24
C GLN A 7 -7.78 11.93 8.34
N ILE A 8 -7.55 11.03 7.39
CA ILE A 8 -6.30 10.31 7.25
C ILE A 8 -5.33 11.18 6.46
N HIS A 9 -4.17 11.48 7.04
CA HIS A 9 -3.15 12.28 6.37
C HIS A 9 -2.62 11.55 5.13
N SER A 10 -2.32 12.28 4.06
CA SER A 10 -1.90 11.76 2.74
C SER A 10 -0.82 10.67 2.82
N TYR A 11 0.15 10.80 3.73
CA TYR A 11 1.31 9.91 3.80
C TYR A 11 1.18 8.77 4.82
N SER A 12 0.03 8.64 5.47
CA SER A 12 -0.22 7.59 6.48
C SER A 12 -0.06 6.16 5.96
N GLY A 13 -0.35 5.90 4.69
CA GLY A 13 -0.19 4.56 4.11
C GLY A 13 1.25 4.12 4.03
N ILE A 14 2.18 5.04 3.78
CA ILE A 14 3.63 4.76 3.81
C ILE A 14 4.06 4.37 5.23
N LEU A 15 3.54 5.08 6.23
CA LEU A 15 3.82 4.78 7.63
C LEU A 15 3.22 3.43 8.05
N LEU A 16 1.97 3.15 7.66
CA LEU A 16 1.32 1.88 7.96
C LEU A 16 1.99 0.68 7.28
N THR A 17 2.35 0.78 5.99
CA THR A 17 3.08 -0.29 5.29
C THR A 17 4.46 -0.50 5.89
N GLY A 18 5.15 0.58 6.27
CA GLY A 18 6.43 0.50 6.98
C GLY A 18 6.31 -0.22 8.33
N LEU A 19 5.33 0.17 9.15
CA LEU A 19 5.06 -0.49 10.44
C LEU A 19 4.71 -1.98 10.25
N TYR A 20 3.90 -2.29 9.23
CA TYR A 20 3.56 -3.67 8.90
C TYR A 20 4.79 -4.48 8.46
N GLY A 21 5.71 -3.87 7.70
CA GLY A 21 6.99 -4.50 7.33
C GLY A 21 7.85 -4.81 8.54
N VAL A 22 7.99 -3.87 9.48
CA VAL A 22 8.69 -4.10 10.75
C VAL A 22 8.02 -5.22 11.55
N PHE A 23 6.69 -5.21 11.63
CA PHE A 23 5.94 -6.22 12.36
C PHE A 23 6.16 -7.63 11.81
N LEU A 24 6.01 -7.85 10.50
CA LEU A 24 6.27 -9.15 9.89
C LEU A 24 7.72 -9.59 10.06
N ARG A 25 8.66 -8.65 9.98
CA ARG A 25 10.08 -8.94 10.21
C ARG A 25 10.32 -9.46 11.63
N VAL A 26 9.78 -8.78 12.65
CA VAL A 26 9.89 -9.23 14.04
C VAL A 26 9.25 -10.60 14.23
N LEU A 27 8.10 -10.87 13.61
CA LEU A 27 7.48 -12.20 13.64
C LEU A 27 8.37 -13.29 13.03
N ARG A 28 9.01 -13.00 11.88
CA ARG A 28 9.93 -13.94 11.23
C ARG A 28 11.18 -14.18 12.08
N GLU A 29 11.82 -13.12 12.58
CA GLU A 29 13.13 -13.20 13.24
C GLU A 29 13.07 -13.64 14.70
N CYS A 30 12.10 -13.14 15.48
CA CYS A 30 12.00 -13.45 16.91
C CYS A 30 11.14 -14.67 17.21
N PHE A 31 10.17 -14.99 16.34
CA PHE A 31 9.17 -16.02 16.62
C PHE A 31 9.20 -17.18 15.61
N ASP A 32 10.13 -17.17 14.67
CA ASP A 32 10.28 -18.17 13.60
C ASP A 32 8.96 -18.45 12.86
N VAL A 33 8.11 -17.42 12.75
CA VAL A 33 6.83 -17.53 12.06
C VAL A 33 7.10 -17.49 10.57
N SER A 34 6.80 -18.60 9.89
CA SER A 34 6.80 -18.66 8.43
C SER A 34 5.77 -17.69 7.87
N SER A 35 6.25 -16.49 7.53
CA SER A 35 5.47 -15.37 6.97
C SER A 35 5.70 -15.23 5.46
N GLU A 36 6.41 -16.18 4.85
CA GLU A 36 6.73 -16.25 3.41
C GLU A 36 5.53 -16.65 2.54
N ASN A 37 4.32 -16.42 3.04
CA ASN A 37 3.11 -16.60 2.27
C ASN A 37 2.92 -15.40 1.34
N PHE A 38 2.60 -15.69 0.09
CA PHE A 38 2.29 -14.73 -0.96
C PHE A 38 1.32 -13.63 -0.49
N ILE A 39 0.30 -13.99 0.28
CA ILE A 39 -0.72 -13.04 0.77
C ILE A 39 -0.10 -11.99 1.69
N PHE A 40 0.74 -12.39 2.65
CA PHE A 40 1.32 -11.49 3.64
C PHE A 40 2.38 -10.56 3.05
N ILE A 41 3.10 -11.01 2.02
CA ILE A 41 4.15 -10.23 1.36
C ILE A 41 3.60 -9.29 0.29
N PHE A 42 2.58 -9.70 -0.47
CA PHE A 42 2.12 -8.90 -1.63
C PHE A 42 0.74 -8.30 -1.43
N VAL A 43 -0.23 -9.09 -0.97
CA VAL A 43 -1.65 -8.66 -0.95
C VAL A 43 -1.93 -7.71 0.21
N VAL A 44 -1.51 -8.04 1.42
CA VAL A 44 -1.76 -7.20 2.61
C VAL A 44 -1.12 -5.80 2.49
N PRO A 45 0.18 -5.65 2.19
CA PRO A 45 0.77 -4.32 2.07
C PRO A 45 0.17 -3.52 0.91
N ALA A 46 -0.26 -4.18 -0.17
CA ALA A 46 -1.00 -3.57 -1.26
C ALA A 46 -2.34 -2.98 -0.77
N ILE A 47 -3.14 -3.74 -0.01
CA ILE A 47 -4.40 -3.25 0.57
C ILE A 47 -4.14 -2.06 1.49
N ILE A 48 -3.16 -2.17 2.39
CA ILE A 48 -2.77 -1.08 3.32
C ILE A 48 -2.41 0.19 2.55
N SER A 49 -1.67 0.06 1.43
CA SER A 49 -1.26 1.19 0.61
C SER A 49 -2.42 1.90 -0.11
N LEU A 50 -3.54 1.21 -0.33
CA LEU A 50 -4.76 1.77 -0.94
C LEU A 50 -5.66 2.47 0.08
N VAL A 51 -5.53 2.20 1.38
CA VAL A 51 -6.37 2.82 2.42
C VAL A 51 -6.35 4.36 2.34
N PRO A 52 -5.19 5.04 2.24
CA PRO A 52 -5.17 6.49 2.09
C PRO A 52 -5.71 6.94 0.73
N VAL A 53 -5.60 6.12 -0.33
CA VAL A 53 -6.19 6.48 -1.63
C VAL A 53 -7.72 6.55 -1.54
N TYR A 54 -8.32 5.67 -0.73
CA TYR A 54 -9.76 5.65 -0.52
C TYR A 54 -10.25 6.74 0.46
N TYR A 55 -9.52 6.95 1.57
CA TYR A 55 -9.97 7.79 2.69
C TYR A 55 -9.33 9.18 2.75
N ALA A 56 -8.18 9.42 2.12
CA ALA A 56 -7.50 10.71 2.24
C ALA A 56 -8.28 11.80 1.50
N THR A 57 -8.59 12.86 2.25
CA THR A 57 -9.18 14.10 1.74
C THR A 57 -8.14 15.09 1.23
N THR A 58 -6.87 14.68 1.21
CA THR A 58 -5.69 15.52 0.91
C THR A 58 -5.06 15.19 -0.45
N GLY A 59 -4.33 16.14 -1.04
CA GLY A 59 -4.07 16.30 -2.49
C GLY A 59 -3.44 15.18 -3.33
N ILE A 60 -3.27 13.96 -2.82
CA ILE A 60 -2.85 12.78 -3.60
C ILE A 60 -3.88 12.45 -4.69
N TYR A 61 -5.18 12.55 -4.42
CA TYR A 61 -6.25 12.23 -5.39
C TYR A 61 -6.36 13.21 -6.57
N ARG A 62 -5.63 14.34 -6.56
CA ARG A 62 -5.67 15.32 -7.66
C ARG A 62 -4.86 14.89 -8.89
N SER A 63 -3.91 13.98 -8.75
CA SER A 63 -3.04 13.56 -9.87
C SER A 63 -3.05 12.05 -10.08
N LYS A 64 -3.31 11.62 -11.33
CA LYS A 64 -3.24 10.21 -11.73
C LYS A 64 -1.86 9.60 -11.48
N LEU A 65 -0.80 10.39 -11.69
CA LEU A 65 0.57 9.95 -11.40
C LEU A 65 0.76 9.67 -9.90
N LYS A 66 0.27 10.56 -9.03
CA LYS A 66 0.35 10.34 -7.58
C LYS A 66 -0.47 9.12 -7.14
N LEU A 67 -1.66 8.94 -7.72
CA LEU A 67 -2.51 7.77 -7.46
C LEU A 67 -1.85 6.44 -7.85
N PHE A 68 -1.02 6.44 -8.90
CA PHE A 68 -0.26 5.26 -9.31
C PHE A 68 0.99 5.04 -8.44
N PHE A 69 1.83 6.06 -8.33
CA PHE A 69 3.14 5.93 -7.68
C PHE A 69 3.06 5.84 -6.16
N TYR A 70 2.02 6.38 -5.54
CA TYR A 70 1.85 6.31 -4.08
C TYR A 70 1.77 4.86 -3.56
N PRO A 71 0.80 4.04 -4.00
CA PRO A 71 0.73 2.66 -3.54
C PRO A 71 1.97 1.86 -3.97
N PHE A 72 2.49 2.09 -5.18
CA PHE A 72 3.73 1.48 -5.68
C PHE A 72 4.90 1.68 -4.70
N PHE A 73 5.24 2.94 -4.37
CA PHE A 73 6.36 3.24 -3.48
C PHE A 73 6.10 2.80 -2.04
N SER A 74 4.85 2.85 -1.59
CA SER A 74 4.48 2.36 -0.27
C SER A 74 4.72 0.85 -0.13
N THR A 75 4.32 0.06 -1.13
CA THR A 75 4.58 -1.38 -1.16
C THR A 75 6.05 -1.72 -1.38
N LEU A 76 6.79 -0.90 -2.14
CA LEU A 76 8.23 -1.05 -2.33
C LEU A 76 8.98 -0.80 -1.01
N LEU A 77 8.58 0.22 -0.25
CA LEU A 77 9.16 0.50 1.06
C LEU A 77 8.94 -0.66 2.03
N PHE A 78 7.73 -1.22 2.06
CA PHE A 78 7.46 -2.45 2.80
C PHE A 78 8.45 -3.56 2.42
N LEU A 79 8.65 -3.81 1.12
CA LEU A 79 9.53 -4.86 0.66
C LEU A 79 10.98 -4.65 1.14
N ILE A 80 11.47 -3.41 1.04
CA ILE A 80 12.80 -3.04 1.52
C ILE A 80 12.92 -3.38 3.01
N ILE A 81 11.99 -2.89 3.83
CA ILE A 81 12.00 -3.10 5.30
C ILE A 81 11.94 -4.57 5.68
N TYR A 82 11.04 -5.32 5.04
CA TYR A 82 10.85 -6.76 5.27
C TYR A 82 12.10 -7.56 4.90
N SER A 83 12.76 -7.20 3.80
CA SER A 83 13.87 -7.98 3.23
C SER A 83 15.27 -7.52 3.64
N VAL A 84 15.40 -6.47 4.48
CA VAL A 84 16.73 -5.94 4.90
C VAL A 84 17.62 -7.05 5.48
N SER A 85 17.05 -8.01 6.20
CA SER A 85 17.81 -9.06 6.87
C SER A 85 18.29 -10.18 5.96
N SER A 86 17.63 -10.37 4.81
CA SER A 86 18.02 -11.36 3.81
C SER A 86 18.15 -10.71 2.43
N TRP A 87 19.35 -10.19 2.18
CA TRP A 87 19.74 -9.58 0.90
C TRP A 87 19.56 -10.51 -0.31
N THR A 88 19.49 -11.82 -0.09
CA THR A 88 19.20 -12.84 -1.11
C THR A 88 17.74 -12.83 -1.56
N ASP A 89 16.82 -12.53 -0.65
CA ASP A 89 15.38 -12.67 -0.89
C ASP A 89 14.82 -11.40 -1.55
N PHE A 90 15.45 -10.25 -1.27
CA PHE A 90 15.03 -8.96 -1.82
C PHE A 90 14.95 -8.93 -3.36
N PRO A 91 15.99 -9.33 -4.13
CA PRO A 91 15.90 -9.33 -5.60
C PRO A 91 14.82 -10.28 -6.13
N VAL A 92 14.61 -11.43 -5.46
CA VAL A 92 13.61 -12.42 -5.84
C VAL A 92 12.21 -11.87 -5.65
N PHE A 93 11.92 -11.30 -4.48
CA PHE A 93 10.63 -10.66 -4.22
C PHE A 93 10.41 -9.40 -5.05
N LEU A 94 11.46 -8.65 -5.38
CA LEU A 94 11.36 -7.50 -6.28
C LEU A 94 10.96 -7.94 -7.69
N LEU A 95 11.59 -8.99 -8.21
CA LEU A 95 11.31 -9.53 -9.54
C LEU A 95 9.91 -10.15 -9.62
N LEU A 96 9.54 -11.00 -8.65
CA LEU A 96 8.22 -11.64 -8.57
C LEU A 96 7.11 -10.64 -8.26
N GLY A 97 7.41 -9.62 -7.47
CA GLY A 97 6.49 -8.56 -7.05
C GLY A 97 6.25 -7.49 -8.11
N LEU A 98 7.14 -7.35 -9.10
CA LEU A 98 7.04 -6.33 -10.16
C LEU A 98 5.67 -6.28 -10.85
N PRO A 99 5.08 -7.39 -11.34
CA PRO A 99 3.72 -7.36 -11.90
C PRO A 99 2.69 -6.88 -10.86
N PHE A 100 2.83 -7.24 -9.59
CA PHE A 100 1.93 -6.81 -8.52
C PHE A 100 2.08 -5.32 -8.20
N TYR A 101 3.29 -4.76 -8.24
CA TYR A 101 3.50 -3.33 -8.04
C TYR A 101 2.88 -2.49 -9.16
N ILE A 102 2.89 -2.99 -10.40
CA ILE A 102 2.19 -2.34 -11.51
C ILE A 102 0.67 -2.42 -11.27
N ILE A 103 0.15 -3.61 -10.93
CA ILE A 103 -1.28 -3.83 -10.67
C ILE A 103 -1.77 -2.89 -9.55
N ILE A 104 -1.03 -2.77 -8.44
CA ILE A 104 -1.46 -1.91 -7.33
C ILE A 104 -1.44 -0.42 -7.69
N GLY A 105 -0.51 0.01 -8.54
CA GLY A 105 -0.52 1.35 -9.11
C GLY A 105 -1.78 1.60 -9.96
N VAL A 106 -2.15 0.65 -10.81
CA VAL A 106 -3.39 0.74 -11.60
C VAL A 106 -4.62 0.77 -10.70
N LEU A 107 -4.68 -0.09 -9.67
CA LEU A 107 -5.76 -0.07 -8.68
C LEU A 107 -5.84 1.27 -7.94
N GLY A 108 -4.71 1.90 -7.62
CA GLY A 108 -4.68 3.24 -7.04
C GLY A 108 -5.39 4.28 -7.92
N ILE A 109 -5.19 4.23 -9.24
CA ILE A 109 -5.91 5.09 -10.19
C ILE A 109 -7.42 4.80 -10.18
N LEU A 110 -7.80 3.52 -10.23
CA LEU A 110 -9.21 3.10 -10.25
C LEU A 110 -9.95 3.54 -8.97
N VAL A 111 -9.37 3.24 -7.80
CA VAL A 111 -9.92 3.62 -6.50
C VAL A 111 -10.03 5.14 -6.40
N GLY A 112 -8.98 5.88 -6.77
CA GLY A 112 -9.01 7.34 -6.78
C GLY A 112 -10.08 7.92 -7.73
N GLY A 113 -10.32 7.26 -8.86
CA GLY A 113 -11.40 7.61 -9.80
C GLY A 113 -12.78 7.45 -9.19
N VAL A 114 -13.05 6.30 -8.55
CA VAL A 114 -14.33 6.03 -7.86
C VAL A 114 -14.57 7.05 -6.74
N VAL A 115 -13.54 7.34 -5.93
CA VAL A 115 -13.65 8.33 -4.85
C VAL A 115 -13.94 9.73 -5.38
N LYS A 116 -13.32 10.12 -6.50
CA LYS A 116 -13.58 11.41 -7.16
C LYS A 116 -15.04 11.51 -7.63
N GLU A 117 -15.58 10.45 -8.22
CA GLU A 117 -16.97 10.40 -8.67
C GLU A 117 -17.97 10.46 -7.50
N GLN A 118 -17.72 9.70 -6.42
CA GLN A 118 -18.55 9.73 -5.21
C GLN A 118 -18.61 11.13 -4.59
N ASN A 119 -17.46 11.81 -4.50
CA ASN A 119 -17.39 13.18 -3.99
C ASN A 119 -18.13 14.18 -4.89
N SER A 120 -18.13 13.97 -6.21
CA SER A 120 -18.88 14.82 -7.15
C SER A 120 -20.39 14.60 -7.08
N LYS A 121 -20.84 13.37 -6.77
CA LYS A 121 -22.27 13.04 -6.65
C LYS A 121 -22.86 13.41 -5.30
N GLY A 122 -22.09 13.34 -4.21
CA GLY A 122 -22.52 13.78 -2.87
C GLY A 122 -22.49 15.30 -2.64
N LEU A 123 -22.08 16.07 -3.66
CA LEU A 123 -22.12 17.54 -3.70
C LEU A 123 -23.32 18.08 -4.51
N LYS A 124 -24.19 17.18 -5.00
CA LYS A 124 -25.54 17.49 -5.50
C LYS A 124 -26.56 17.04 -4.48
#